data_AF-A0A0K6GIT4-F1
#
_entry.id   AF-A0A0K6GIT4-F1
#
_cell.length_a   1.000
_cell.length_b   1.000
_cell.length_c   1.000
_cell.angle_alpha   90.00
_cell.angle_beta   90.00
_cell.angle_gamma   90.00
#
_symmetry.space_group_name_H-M   'P 1'
#
loop_
_entity.id
_entity.type
_entity.pdbx_description
1 polymer ?
#
loop_
_entity_poly.entity_id
_entity_poly.type
_entity_poly.pdbx_seq_one_letter_code
_entity_poly.pdbx_strand_id
1 'polypeptide(L)'
;MMFNFAAIVSVLAFALPIVANPVPRSNLARTEWNDNDWNNTEWHEPQTYKVTVGANGNLRYNPEYVHAKVGDYIKFEFHPKNHTVTESSFNKPCYAIDGGFRTGFVPVASEDSWDLPTRKFKVIDVSDET
;
A
#
# COMPACT_ATOMS: atom_id res chain seq x y z
N MET A 1 11.53 27.85 55.38
CA MET A 1 12.84 27.77 54.69
C MET A 1 12.57 27.60 53.21
N MET A 2 12.96 28.61 52.42
CA MET A 2 12.67 28.74 50.99
C MET A 2 13.78 28.02 50.21
N PHE A 3 13.45 27.14 49.27
CA PHE A 3 14.40 26.69 48.27
C PHE A 3 13.80 26.88 46.87
N ASN A 4 14.57 27.63 46.10
CA ASN A 4 14.35 28.14 44.76
C ASN A 4 14.79 27.05 43.77
N PHE A 5 13.92 26.58 42.87
CA PHE A 5 14.33 25.73 41.76
C PHE A 5 14.11 26.49 40.45
N ALA A 6 15.24 26.97 39.91
CA ALA A 6 15.32 27.53 38.57
C ALA A 6 15.05 26.44 37.51
N ALA A 7 14.43 26.88 36.42
CA ALA A 7 14.00 26.10 35.27
C ALA A 7 15.15 25.39 34.53
N ILE A 8 14.86 24.20 34.00
CA ILE A 8 15.58 23.64 32.84
C ILE A 8 14.54 23.05 31.89
N VAL A 9 14.10 23.82 30.90
CA VAL A 9 13.35 23.30 29.75
C VAL A 9 14.39 22.75 28.77
N SER A 10 14.57 21.44 28.74
CA SER A 10 15.41 20.77 27.75
C SER A 10 14.57 20.45 26.52
N VAL A 11 14.65 21.28 25.48
CA VAL A 11 14.12 20.96 24.15
C VAL A 11 15.19 20.17 23.41
N LEU A 12 15.13 18.84 23.50
CA LEU A 12 15.86 17.96 22.59
C LEU A 12 15.17 18.01 21.21
N ALA A 13 15.67 18.88 20.34
CA ALA A 13 15.33 18.85 18.93
C ALA A 13 15.99 17.60 18.30
N PHE A 14 15.23 16.51 18.17
CA PHE A 14 15.59 15.38 17.33
C PHE A 14 15.46 15.80 15.86
N ALA A 15 16.55 16.30 15.28
CA ALA A 15 16.69 16.34 13.83
C ALA A 15 16.89 14.91 13.34
N LEU A 16 15.81 14.28 12.84
CA LEU A 16 15.96 13.07 12.04
C LEU A 16 16.73 13.43 10.77
N PRO A 17 17.77 12.68 10.37
CA PRO A 17 18.35 12.85 9.06
C PRO A 17 17.29 12.44 8.04
N ILE A 18 16.80 13.40 7.26
CA ILE A 18 16.06 13.11 6.04
C ILE A 18 17.08 12.51 5.07
N VAL A 19 17.24 11.19 5.11
CA VAL A 19 17.84 10.46 4.00
C VAL A 19 16.81 10.51 2.88
N ALA A 20 16.91 11.53 2.03
CA ALA A 20 16.27 11.51 0.74
C ALA A 20 16.97 10.42 -0.08
N ASN A 21 16.43 9.20 -0.07
CA ASN A 21 16.83 8.19 -1.04
C ASN A 21 16.43 8.74 -2.41
N PRO A 22 17.39 8.97 -3.34
CA PRO A 22 17.03 9.38 -4.69
C PRO A 22 16.14 8.30 -5.30
N VAL A 23 14.93 8.69 -5.72
CA VAL A 23 14.04 7.80 -6.47
C VAL A 23 14.80 7.30 -7.70
N PRO A 24 14.96 5.97 -7.89
CA PRO A 24 15.56 5.45 -9.11
C PRO A 24 14.69 5.91 -10.28
N ARG A 25 15.23 6.77 -11.15
CA ARG A 25 14.64 7.03 -12.47
C ARG A 25 14.64 5.70 -13.21
N SER A 26 13.52 4.98 -13.16
CA SER A 26 13.34 3.81 -14.00
C SER A 26 13.28 4.32 -15.44
N ASN A 27 14.31 3.98 -16.22
CA ASN A 27 14.30 4.14 -17.69
C ASN A 27 13.35 3.12 -18.32
N LEU A 28 12.08 3.09 -17.89
CA LEU A 28 11.04 2.48 -18.69
C LEU A 28 10.85 3.37 -19.90
N ALA A 29 11.16 2.80 -21.06
CA ALA A 29 11.33 3.44 -22.34
C ALA A 29 10.18 4.41 -22.65
N ARG A 30 10.47 5.71 -22.54
CA ARG A 30 9.72 6.77 -23.23
C ARG A 30 10.04 6.62 -24.72
N THR A 31 9.29 5.81 -25.45
CA THR A 31 9.20 5.97 -26.90
C THR A 31 8.43 7.25 -27.18
N GLU A 32 9.09 8.14 -27.91
CA GLU A 32 8.57 9.39 -28.50
C GLU A 32 8.46 10.59 -27.55
N TRP A 33 9.52 11.41 -27.57
CA TRP A 33 9.50 12.76 -27.00
C TRP A 33 8.70 13.69 -27.89
N ASN A 34 7.51 14.08 -27.43
CA ASN A 34 6.84 15.28 -27.90
C ASN A 34 7.23 16.41 -26.94
N ASP A 35 8.22 17.23 -27.32
CA ASP A 35 8.80 18.29 -26.46
C ASP A 35 7.83 19.46 -26.17
N ASN A 36 6.58 19.34 -26.61
CA ASN A 36 5.55 20.36 -26.50
C ASN A 36 4.68 20.16 -25.23
N ASP A 37 4.91 19.08 -24.48
CA ASP A 37 4.11 18.72 -23.31
C ASP A 37 4.81 19.09 -21.99
N TRP A 38 5.10 20.38 -21.84
CA TRP A 38 5.71 20.93 -20.63
C TRP A 38 4.72 21.03 -19.45
N ASN A 39 3.44 20.74 -19.67
CA ASN A 39 2.40 20.81 -18.63
C ASN A 39 1.86 19.45 -18.17
N ASN A 40 2.24 18.33 -18.80
CA ASN A 40 1.62 17.03 -18.52
C ASN A 40 2.64 15.92 -18.25
N THR A 41 3.67 16.21 -17.45
CA THR A 41 4.39 15.16 -16.72
C THR A 41 3.77 15.01 -15.34
N GLU A 42 2.55 14.44 -15.29
CA GLU A 42 1.97 14.01 -14.01
C GLU A 42 2.79 12.81 -13.52
N TRP A 43 3.88 13.11 -12.82
CA TRP A 43 4.67 12.12 -12.09
C TRP A 43 3.80 11.57 -10.97
N HIS A 44 3.24 10.38 -11.20
CA HIS A 44 2.47 9.68 -10.19
C HIS A 44 3.41 8.94 -9.25
N GLU A 45 3.64 9.51 -8.06
CA GLU A 45 4.35 8.83 -6.99
C GLU A 45 3.50 7.66 -6.45
N PRO A 46 4.04 6.43 -6.37
CA PRO A 46 3.27 5.26 -5.95
C PRO A 46 2.61 5.45 -4.57
N GLN A 47 1.29 5.28 -4.53
CA GLN A 47 0.50 5.29 -3.31
C GLN A 47 0.24 3.87 -2.81
N THR A 48 0.05 3.71 -1.50
CA THR A 48 -0.36 2.44 -0.90
C THR A 48 -1.74 2.57 -0.28
N TYR A 49 -2.70 1.79 -0.78
CA TYR A 49 -4.05 1.71 -0.24
C TYR A 49 -4.14 0.53 0.74
N LYS A 50 -4.49 0.82 2.00
CA LYS A 50 -4.74 -0.23 3.00
C LYS A 50 -6.16 -0.77 2.84
N VAL A 51 -6.29 -2.09 2.76
CA VAL A 51 -7.58 -2.80 2.76
C VAL A 51 -7.56 -3.82 3.89
N THR A 52 -8.50 -3.74 4.83
CA THR A 52 -8.65 -4.76 5.87
C THR A 52 -9.50 -5.92 5.35
N VAL A 53 -9.12 -7.14 5.73
CA VAL A 53 -9.80 -8.38 5.34
C VAL A 53 -10.39 -9.01 6.59
N GLY A 54 -11.71 -8.92 6.72
CA GLY A 54 -12.45 -9.57 7.81
C GLY A 54 -12.37 -8.86 9.17
N ALA A 55 -12.08 -7.57 9.19
CA ALA A 55 -12.00 -6.77 10.41
C ALA A 55 -13.29 -6.85 11.25
N ASN A 56 -13.11 -6.83 12.57
CA ASN A 56 -14.18 -7.01 13.57
C ASN A 56 -14.95 -8.33 13.40
N GLY A 57 -14.32 -9.36 12.83
CA GLY A 57 -14.91 -10.68 12.63
C GLY A 57 -15.92 -10.78 11.47
N ASN A 58 -16.03 -9.75 10.64
CA ASN A 58 -16.91 -9.72 9.47
C ASN A 58 -16.33 -10.53 8.29
N LEU A 59 -17.13 -10.77 7.25
CA LEU A 59 -16.69 -11.36 5.98
C LEU A 59 -16.68 -10.29 4.88
N ARG A 60 -15.86 -9.25 5.07
CA ARG A 60 -15.87 -8.04 4.24
C ARG A 60 -14.46 -7.48 4.04
N TYR A 61 -14.21 -6.94 2.85
CA TYR A 61 -13.08 -6.06 2.56
C TYR A 61 -13.42 -4.61 2.93
N ASN A 62 -12.50 -3.88 3.56
CA ASN A 62 -12.72 -2.46 3.86
C ASN A 62 -11.48 -1.60 3.56
N PRO A 63 -11.56 -0.61 2.65
CA PRO A 63 -12.72 -0.30 1.80
C PRO A 63 -13.03 -1.43 0.79
N GLU A 64 -14.25 -1.47 0.26
CA GLU A 64 -14.67 -2.46 -0.76
C GLU A 64 -14.12 -2.13 -2.15
N TYR A 65 -13.74 -0.88 -2.37
CA TYR A 65 -13.19 -0.40 -3.62
C TYR A 65 -12.08 0.63 -3.37
N VAL A 66 -11.10 0.65 -4.27
CA VAL A 66 -9.98 1.59 -4.27
C VAL A 66 -9.80 2.07 -5.70
N HIS A 67 -9.52 3.37 -5.87
CA HIS A 67 -9.20 3.96 -7.17
C HIS A 67 -7.67 4.12 -7.24
N ALA A 68 -6.99 3.01 -7.50
CA ALA A 68 -5.53 2.95 -7.61
C ALA A 68 -5.08 3.07 -9.07
N LYS A 69 -3.99 3.78 -9.31
CA LYS A 69 -3.35 3.89 -10.64
C LYS A 69 -2.31 2.79 -10.81
N VAL A 70 -1.93 2.51 -12.06
CA VAL A 70 -0.79 1.62 -12.36
C VAL A 70 0.45 2.11 -11.62
N GLY A 71 1.16 1.18 -10.96
CA GLY A 71 2.31 1.47 -10.12
C GLY A 71 2.01 1.58 -8.62
N ASP A 72 0.75 1.79 -8.24
CA ASP A 72 0.32 1.80 -6.84
C ASP A 72 0.38 0.42 -6.19
N TYR A 73 0.19 0.39 -4.87
CA TYR A 73 0.12 -0.85 -4.09
C TYR A 73 -1.20 -0.95 -3.34
N ILE A 74 -1.76 -2.15 -3.31
CA ILE A 74 -2.85 -2.52 -2.41
C ILE A 74 -2.25 -3.37 -1.29
N LYS A 75 -2.31 -2.88 -0.05
CA LYS A 75 -1.87 -3.59 1.16
C LYS A 75 -3.08 -4.19 1.87
N PHE A 76 -3.25 -5.49 1.73
CA PHE A 76 -4.24 -6.25 2.47
C PHE A 76 -3.72 -6.56 3.88
N GLU A 77 -4.49 -6.22 4.91
CA GLU A 77 -4.25 -6.54 6.31
C GLU A 77 -5.29 -7.56 6.77
N PHE A 78 -4.84 -8.72 7.24
CA PHE A 78 -5.71 -9.84 7.57
C PHE A 78 -6.08 -9.83 9.05
N HIS A 79 -7.37 -9.88 9.33
CA HIS A 79 -7.94 -9.96 10.67
C HIS A 79 -8.32 -11.42 11.02
N PRO A 80 -8.74 -11.73 12.27
CA PRO A 80 -8.99 -13.08 12.76
C PRO A 80 -9.90 -13.93 11.88
N LYS A 81 -9.79 -15.24 12.10
CA LYS A 81 -10.32 -16.34 11.26
C LYS A 81 -9.38 -16.62 10.10
N ASN A 82 -9.92 -17.19 9.02
CA ASN A 82 -9.14 -17.67 7.89
C ASN A 82 -9.71 -17.06 6.60
N HIS A 83 -8.99 -16.09 6.03
CA HIS A 83 -9.42 -15.36 4.84
C HIS A 83 -8.42 -15.53 3.70
N THR A 84 -8.84 -15.18 2.49
CA THR A 84 -8.03 -15.25 1.27
C THR A 84 -8.23 -13.97 0.45
N VAL A 85 -7.22 -13.56 -0.32
CA VAL A 85 -7.38 -12.61 -1.43
C VAL A 85 -6.97 -13.32 -2.72
N THR A 86 -7.83 -13.21 -3.73
CA THR A 86 -7.61 -13.79 -5.05
C THR A 86 -7.98 -12.76 -6.10
N GLU A 87 -7.06 -12.52 -7.01
CA GLU A 87 -7.29 -11.69 -8.19
C GLU A 87 -8.10 -12.45 -9.24
N SER A 88 -9.14 -11.79 -9.73
CA SER A 88 -10.05 -12.27 -10.76
C SER A 88 -10.26 -11.18 -11.79
N SER A 89 -10.67 -11.57 -12.99
CA SER A 89 -11.05 -10.62 -14.05
C SER A 89 -12.46 -10.09 -13.83
N PHE A 90 -12.75 -8.87 -14.30
CA PHE A 90 -14.09 -8.28 -14.20
C PHE A 90 -15.17 -9.11 -14.90
N ASN A 91 -14.83 -9.76 -16.02
CA ASN A 91 -15.76 -10.62 -16.79
C ASN A 91 -15.95 -12.02 -16.18
N LYS A 92 -15.01 -12.49 -15.35
CA LYS A 92 -15.06 -13.81 -14.68
C LYS A 92 -14.71 -13.67 -13.19
N PRO A 93 -15.52 -12.96 -12.38
CA PRO A 93 -15.15 -12.60 -11.00
C PRO A 93 -15.04 -13.82 -10.07
N CYS A 94 -15.74 -14.91 -10.39
CA CYS A 94 -15.71 -16.16 -9.61
C CYS A 94 -14.50 -17.05 -9.91
N TYR A 95 -13.66 -16.68 -10.89
CA TYR A 95 -12.49 -17.47 -11.29
C TYR A 95 -11.23 -16.65 -11.12
N ALA A 96 -10.24 -17.27 -10.50
CA ALA A 96 -8.93 -16.67 -10.36
C ALA A 96 -8.24 -16.55 -11.72
N ILE A 97 -7.58 -15.41 -12.00
CA ILE A 97 -6.77 -15.25 -13.22
C ILE A 97 -5.48 -16.07 -13.09
N ASP A 98 -5.07 -16.76 -14.16
CA ASP A 98 -3.82 -17.51 -14.17
C ASP A 98 -2.61 -16.57 -14.09
N GLY A 99 -1.59 -16.94 -13.30
CA GLY A 99 -0.48 -16.02 -12.96
C GLY A 99 -0.84 -14.83 -12.07
N GLY A 100 -2.14 -14.60 -11.77
CA GLY A 100 -2.62 -13.50 -10.93
C GLY A 100 -2.30 -13.64 -9.44
N PHE A 101 -2.53 -12.56 -8.70
CA PHE A 101 -2.26 -12.48 -7.27
C PHE A 101 -3.17 -13.40 -6.44
N ARG A 102 -2.56 -14.29 -5.65
CA ARG A 102 -3.27 -15.22 -4.77
C ARG A 102 -2.52 -15.37 -3.47
N THR A 103 -3.20 -15.18 -2.34
CA THR A 103 -2.57 -15.32 -1.02
C THR A 103 -2.65 -16.74 -0.47
N GLY A 104 -3.59 -17.54 -0.97
CA GLY A 104 -4.08 -18.70 -0.24
C GLY A 104 -4.73 -18.28 1.09
N PHE A 105 -5.01 -19.27 1.93
CA PHE A 105 -5.55 -19.06 3.27
C PHE A 105 -4.51 -18.40 4.19
N VAL A 106 -4.90 -17.29 4.81
CA VAL A 106 -4.11 -16.57 5.80
C VAL A 106 -4.84 -16.63 7.15
N PRO A 107 -4.48 -17.60 8.02
CA PRO A 107 -5.12 -17.75 9.32
C PRO A 107 -4.57 -16.74 10.33
N VAL A 108 -5.47 -16.11 11.07
CA VAL A 108 -5.16 -15.17 12.16
C VAL A 108 -5.94 -15.59 13.41
N ALA A 109 -5.22 -15.75 14.52
CA ALA A 109 -5.79 -16.32 15.75
C ALA A 109 -6.64 -15.32 16.56
N SER A 110 -6.16 -14.09 16.72
CA SER A 110 -6.84 -13.04 17.51
C SER A 110 -6.55 -11.64 16.98
N GLU A 111 -7.40 -10.69 17.36
CA GLU A 111 -7.35 -9.28 16.91
C GLU A 111 -6.27 -8.49 17.66
N ASP A 112 -5.79 -8.99 18.81
CA ASP A 112 -4.94 -8.26 19.76
C ASP A 112 -3.47 -8.15 19.31
N SER A 113 -3.16 -8.49 18.06
CA SER A 113 -1.82 -8.33 17.51
C SER A 113 -1.62 -6.91 16.96
N TRP A 114 -0.55 -6.26 17.41
CA TRP A 114 -0.09 -4.98 16.85
C TRP A 114 0.50 -5.14 15.45
N ASP A 115 0.80 -6.37 15.02
CA ASP A 115 1.33 -6.70 13.71
C ASP A 115 0.48 -7.81 13.08
N LEU A 116 -0.66 -7.41 12.52
CA LEU A 116 -1.51 -8.31 11.74
C LEU A 116 -0.81 -8.66 10.41
N PRO A 117 -0.94 -9.92 9.93
CA PRO A 117 -0.32 -10.32 8.67
C PRO A 117 -0.79 -9.44 7.52
N THR A 118 0.15 -9.03 6.67
CA THR A 118 -0.18 -8.24 5.49
C THR A 118 0.35 -8.86 4.19
N ARG A 119 -0.32 -8.58 3.08
CA ARG A 119 0.12 -8.92 1.72
C ARG A 119 -0.02 -7.70 0.82
N LYS A 120 0.98 -7.44 0.00
CA LYS A 120 1.00 -6.31 -0.92
C LYS A 120 0.88 -6.80 -2.36
N PHE A 121 -0.04 -6.20 -3.09
CA PHE A 121 -0.22 -6.37 -4.52
C PHE A 121 0.18 -5.07 -5.21
N LYS A 122 0.98 -5.14 -6.27
CA LYS A 122 1.30 -3.97 -7.10
C LYS A 122 0.30 -3.92 -8.24
N VAL A 123 -0.34 -2.77 -8.43
CA VAL A 123 -1.23 -2.53 -9.56
C VAL A 123 -0.37 -2.45 -10.82
N ILE A 124 -0.55 -3.42 -11.71
CA ILE A 124 0.13 -3.49 -13.01
C ILE A 124 -0.84 -3.06 -14.11
N ASP A 125 -0.29 -2.64 -15.24
CA ASP A 125 -1.09 -2.44 -16.43
C ASP A 125 -1.49 -3.82 -16.98
N VAL A 126 -2.78 -4.01 -17.22
CA VAL A 126 -3.34 -5.23 -17.82
C VAL A 126 -3.42 -5.15 -19.35
N SER A 127 -3.03 -4.03 -19.96
CA SER A 127 -2.98 -3.87 -21.42
C SER A 127 -1.74 -4.49 -22.07
N ASP A 128 -0.71 -4.85 -21.30
CA ASP A 128 0.54 -5.46 -21.80
C ASP A 128 0.52 -7.01 -21.79
N GLU A 129 -0.58 -7.64 -21.35
CA GLU A 129 -0.72 -9.11 -21.29
C GLU A 129 -1.68 -9.69 -22.36
N THR A 130 -1.61 -9.19 -23.60
CA THR A 130 -2.28 -9.81 -24.78
C THR A 130 -1.30 -10.38 -25.79
#